data_AF-A0A7K3L736-F1
#
_entry.id   AF-A0A7K3L736-F1
#
_cell.length_a   1.000
_cell.length_b   1.000
_cell.length_c   1.000
_cell.angle_alpha   90.00
_cell.angle_beta   90.00
_cell.angle_gamma   90.00
#
_symmetry.space_group_name_H-M   'P 1'
#
loop_
_entity.id
_entity.type
_entity.pdbx_description
1 polymer ?
#
loop_
_entity_poly.entity_id
_entity_poly.type
_entity_poly.pdbx_seq_one_letter_code
_entity_poly.pdbx_strand_id
1 'polypeptide(L)'
;RARGALLRAAEGALRGGEGGAADGQGDAPAEAGGEPAFDDAFDRRLAAAGLDEDARRNFAALVDAQRQATGAVPTDRLLVVERCEDETGEWRVILHSPFGRRVHEPWALAVAERVRATLGFDCQASAADDGIIVRIPLTEAALPGAELFCFDPDELEAVVRESVATTALFAARFRECAARALLMAPAAPGRRAPLWQQRLRGGQILEAARREPGFPLIAEAARECLADVFDLPALREVMTAIAAGTVRMAEARTTVPSPFAAPLVFGYLGEHLYEGDLPHAERQASLLAVDPELLGELLGGGSVEDVLDPEVTAQVAAELQRTAPARRARGKEGLADLLRDLGPLTVEQVARRLVPPRAARLDAVSRETAEGATGGPARAGDAAAPEAPCPRSAPSSRLSGAFPSDAGAASCRGADGEAAGAPPDPAVRQAAFEAACATPGFAHALLRELEGERRAYPALIGGVERWAAAGDAWRLREALGVSAPDWALAQSAPLAAGAPGPAPAASPAVESPLDALVARFARTNVAFAEEDVAAALGLGPALVGEPLGRLAAAGRLTRLGRGRWVDSGVLGRL
;
A
#
# COMPACT_ATOMS: atom_id res chain seq x y z
N ARG A 1 35.15 8.84 -17.19
CA ARG A 1 36.04 9.29 -18.31
C ARG A 1 36.05 8.36 -19.52
N ALA A 2 36.45 7.09 -19.41
CA ALA A 2 36.51 6.18 -20.57
C ALA A 2 35.15 6.01 -21.29
N ARG A 3 34.06 5.86 -20.52
CA ARG A 3 32.68 5.83 -21.04
C ARG A 3 32.31 7.09 -21.82
N GLY A 4 32.59 8.27 -21.26
CA GLY A 4 32.32 9.54 -21.95
C GLY A 4 33.09 9.65 -23.27
N ALA A 5 34.33 9.18 -23.31
CA ALA A 5 35.14 9.20 -24.54
C ALA A 5 34.60 8.23 -25.59
N LEU A 6 34.04 7.09 -25.18
CA LEU A 6 33.32 6.18 -26.06
C LEU A 6 32.06 6.84 -26.63
N LEU A 7 31.24 7.48 -25.79
CA LEU A 7 30.01 8.16 -26.23
C LEU A 7 30.30 9.32 -27.17
N ARG A 8 31.39 10.08 -26.95
CA ARG A 8 31.83 11.12 -27.88
C ARG A 8 32.28 10.54 -29.22
N ALA A 9 33.00 9.42 -29.21
CA ALA A 9 33.41 8.76 -30.44
C ALA A 9 32.18 8.20 -31.20
N ALA A 10 31.20 7.67 -30.46
CA ALA A 10 29.95 7.17 -31.03
C ALA A 10 29.10 8.30 -31.64
N GLU A 11 28.92 9.42 -30.92
CA GLU A 11 28.20 10.60 -31.41
C GLU A 11 28.84 11.16 -32.69
N GLY A 12 30.18 11.23 -32.75
CA GLY A 12 30.90 11.69 -33.94
C GLY A 12 30.88 10.71 -35.13
N ALA A 13 30.64 9.43 -34.87
CA ALA A 13 30.60 8.38 -35.89
C ALA A 13 29.19 8.03 -36.38
N LEU A 14 28.15 8.56 -35.73
CA LEU A 14 26.75 8.26 -36.04
C LEU A 14 26.34 8.89 -37.38
N ARG A 15 25.82 8.08 -38.29
CA ARG A 15 25.30 8.49 -39.60
C ARG A 15 23.77 8.40 -39.60
N GLY A 16 23.11 9.55 -39.84
CA GLY A 16 21.65 9.71 -39.97
C GLY A 16 21.04 10.60 -38.87
N GLY A 17 20.14 11.57 -39.11
CA GLY A 17 19.77 12.25 -40.36
C GLY A 17 20.08 13.76 -40.25
N GLU A 18 21.02 14.25 -41.04
CA GLU A 18 21.24 15.70 -41.18
C GLU A 18 20.13 16.27 -42.07
N GLY A 19 19.17 16.98 -41.46
CA GLY A 19 18.38 18.00 -42.15
C GLY A 19 19.31 19.16 -42.55
N GLY A 20 20.09 18.96 -43.61
CA GLY A 20 20.91 19.99 -44.21
C GLY A 20 20.01 21.07 -44.80
N ALA A 21 20.10 22.29 -44.25
CA ALA A 21 19.57 23.49 -44.88
C ALA A 21 20.16 23.64 -46.29
N ALA A 22 19.34 23.44 -47.31
CA ALA A 22 19.64 23.81 -48.68
C ALA A 22 18.38 24.46 -49.28
N ASP A 23 18.51 25.75 -49.61
CA ASP A 23 17.57 26.50 -50.42
C ASP A 23 17.20 25.73 -51.69
N GLY A 24 15.89 25.62 -52.00
CA GLY A 24 15.44 25.18 -53.33
C GLY A 24 14.10 24.44 -53.36
N GLN A 25 13.03 25.20 -53.62
CA GLN A 25 11.72 24.81 -54.15
C GLN A 25 11.56 23.35 -54.66
N GLY A 26 10.65 22.56 -54.05
CA GLY A 26 10.20 21.29 -54.62
C GLY A 26 9.30 20.49 -53.67
N ASP A 27 8.02 20.41 -54.00
CA ASP A 27 6.95 19.71 -53.28
C ASP A 27 7.09 18.17 -53.46
N ALA A 28 7.52 17.46 -52.41
CA ALA A 28 7.30 16.02 -52.18
C ALA A 28 7.72 15.64 -50.75
N PRO A 29 6.95 14.83 -49.99
CA PRO A 29 7.40 14.32 -48.71
C PRO A 29 8.49 13.26 -48.94
N ALA A 30 9.72 13.60 -48.59
CA ALA A 30 10.84 12.66 -48.63
C ALA A 30 10.70 11.63 -47.49
N GLU A 31 10.36 10.38 -47.83
CA GLU A 31 10.64 9.25 -46.95
C GLU A 31 12.17 9.05 -46.89
N ALA A 32 12.81 9.59 -45.85
CA ALA A 32 14.23 9.39 -45.57
C ALA A 32 14.39 8.79 -44.17
N GLY A 33 14.05 7.51 -44.03
CA GLY A 33 14.21 6.74 -42.79
C GLY A 33 15.24 5.62 -42.97
N GLY A 34 16.52 5.96 -43.08
CA GLY A 34 17.58 4.96 -42.92
C GLY A 34 17.74 4.60 -41.45
N GLU A 35 17.92 3.32 -41.13
CA GLU A 35 18.25 2.91 -39.76
C GLU A 35 19.54 3.60 -39.29
N PRO A 36 19.59 4.08 -38.04
CA PRO A 36 20.79 4.73 -37.50
C PRO A 36 21.95 3.75 -37.49
N ALA A 37 23.07 4.15 -38.09
CA ALA A 37 24.25 3.31 -38.22
C ALA A 37 25.52 4.10 -37.94
N PHE A 38 26.54 3.44 -37.40
CA PHE A 38 27.86 4.05 -37.26
C PHE A 38 28.65 4.01 -38.57
N ASP A 39 29.66 4.86 -38.67
CA ASP A 39 30.63 4.77 -39.76
C ASP A 39 31.42 3.45 -39.75
N ASP A 40 31.86 3.03 -40.93
CA ASP A 40 32.55 1.75 -41.13
C ASP A 40 33.84 1.63 -40.29
N ALA A 41 34.46 2.74 -39.90
CA ALA A 41 35.68 2.72 -39.10
C ALA A 41 35.36 2.43 -37.63
N PHE A 42 34.35 3.10 -37.08
CA PHE A 42 33.87 2.90 -35.72
C PHE A 42 33.17 1.55 -35.56
N ASP A 43 32.37 1.12 -36.55
CA ASP A 43 31.71 -0.19 -36.53
C ASP A 43 32.74 -1.33 -36.49
N ARG A 44 33.81 -1.26 -37.31
CA ARG A 44 34.93 -2.21 -37.27
C ARG A 44 35.66 -2.19 -35.93
N ARG A 45 35.82 -1.02 -35.31
CA ARG A 45 36.44 -0.90 -33.98
C ARG A 45 35.59 -1.58 -32.91
N LEU A 46 34.26 -1.40 -32.95
CA LEU A 46 33.33 -2.07 -32.02
C LEU A 46 33.33 -3.58 -32.23
N ALA A 47 33.34 -4.04 -33.48
CA ALA A 47 33.45 -5.47 -33.80
C ALA A 47 34.77 -6.07 -33.29
N ALA A 48 35.89 -5.38 -33.44
CA ALA A 48 37.18 -5.80 -32.90
C ALA A 48 37.22 -5.82 -31.36
N ALA A 49 36.35 -5.05 -30.70
CA ALA A 49 36.17 -5.09 -29.25
C ALA A 49 35.23 -6.22 -28.78
N GLY A 50 34.66 -7.00 -29.70
CA GLY A 50 33.83 -8.17 -29.41
C GLY A 50 32.32 -7.93 -29.42
N LEU A 51 31.85 -6.76 -29.88
CA LEU A 51 30.40 -6.52 -30.04
C LEU A 51 29.90 -7.21 -31.31
N ASP A 52 28.86 -8.02 -31.18
CA ASP A 52 28.14 -8.61 -32.32
C ASP A 52 27.33 -7.57 -33.09
N GLU A 53 26.72 -7.99 -34.21
CA GLU A 53 26.00 -7.09 -35.11
C GLU A 53 24.76 -6.46 -34.46
N ASP A 54 24.03 -7.23 -33.65
CA ASP A 54 22.86 -6.76 -32.91
C ASP A 54 23.25 -5.72 -31.85
N ALA A 55 24.32 -5.96 -31.10
CA ALA A 55 24.83 -5.03 -30.11
C ALA A 55 25.27 -3.70 -30.74
N ARG A 56 25.91 -3.73 -31.92
CA ARG A 56 26.31 -2.51 -32.63
C ARG A 56 25.11 -1.73 -33.17
N ARG A 57 24.11 -2.42 -33.75
CA ARG A 57 22.84 -1.80 -34.17
C ARG A 57 22.09 -1.17 -33.00
N ASN A 58 21.91 -1.92 -31.92
CA ASN A 58 21.23 -1.44 -30.72
C ASN A 58 21.97 -0.24 -30.12
N PHE A 59 23.30 -0.24 -30.14
CA PHE A 59 24.08 0.89 -29.66
C PHE A 59 23.90 2.13 -30.55
N ALA A 60 23.90 1.98 -31.87
CA ALA A 60 23.63 3.10 -32.78
C ALA A 60 22.22 3.66 -32.57
N ALA A 61 21.20 2.78 -32.49
CA ALA A 61 19.82 3.16 -32.23
C ALA A 61 19.66 3.87 -30.87
N LEU A 62 20.32 3.38 -29.83
CA LEU A 62 20.27 3.99 -28.50
C LEU A 62 20.90 5.40 -28.47
N VAL A 63 22.06 5.57 -29.11
CA VAL A 63 22.73 6.88 -29.19
C VAL A 63 21.92 7.86 -30.03
N ASP A 64 21.33 7.40 -31.14
CA ASP A 64 20.47 8.22 -31.98
C ASP A 64 19.19 8.63 -31.25
N ALA A 65 18.50 7.70 -30.59
CA ALA A 65 17.31 7.98 -29.79
C ALA A 65 17.61 9.00 -28.68
N GLN A 66 18.76 8.89 -28.01
CA GLN A 66 19.19 9.89 -27.03
C GLN A 66 19.39 11.26 -27.67
N ARG A 67 20.10 11.31 -28.79
CA ARG A 67 20.35 12.56 -29.53
C ARG A 67 19.05 13.21 -29.99
N GLN A 68 18.08 12.44 -30.46
CA GLN A 68 16.76 12.93 -30.86
C GLN A 68 15.96 13.46 -29.67
N ALA A 69 16.03 12.79 -28.51
CA ALA A 69 15.29 13.20 -27.31
C ALA A 69 15.85 14.49 -26.67
N THR A 70 17.17 14.59 -26.49
CA THR A 70 17.80 15.69 -25.75
C THR A 70 18.55 16.69 -26.63
N GLY A 71 18.63 16.46 -27.94
CA GLY A 71 19.41 17.27 -28.90
C GLY A 71 20.93 17.05 -28.83
N ALA A 72 21.42 16.33 -27.83
CA ALA A 72 22.84 16.06 -27.58
C ALA A 72 23.02 14.75 -26.82
N VAL A 73 24.18 14.11 -26.99
CA VAL A 73 24.56 12.92 -26.23
C VAL A 73 25.51 13.30 -25.09
N PRO A 74 25.26 12.83 -23.85
CA PRO A 74 26.18 13.07 -22.73
C PRO A 74 27.55 12.42 -22.95
N THR A 75 28.62 13.20 -22.82
CA THR A 75 30.02 12.78 -22.99
C THR A 75 30.91 13.34 -21.87
N ASP A 76 32.20 13.03 -21.87
CA ASP A 76 33.17 13.63 -20.94
C ASP A 76 33.53 15.09 -21.26
N ARG A 77 32.95 15.69 -22.31
CA ARG A 77 33.09 17.13 -22.65
C ARG A 77 31.77 17.89 -22.76
N LEU A 78 30.65 17.18 -22.73
CA LEU A 78 29.31 17.75 -22.82
C LEU A 78 28.41 16.98 -21.85
N LEU A 79 27.99 17.64 -20.79
CA LEU A 79 26.97 17.13 -19.89
C LEU A 79 25.61 17.64 -20.36
N VAL A 80 24.55 16.87 -20.08
CA VAL A 80 23.19 17.26 -20.46
C VAL A 80 22.36 17.38 -19.19
N VAL A 81 21.70 18.52 -19.02
CA VAL A 81 20.74 18.78 -17.96
C VAL A 81 19.35 18.69 -18.58
N GLU A 82 18.72 17.54 -18.36
CA GLU A 82 17.37 17.25 -18.83
C GLU A 82 16.35 17.63 -17.77
N ARG A 83 15.27 18.31 -18.20
CA ARG A 83 14.12 18.62 -17.36
C ARG A 83 12.91 17.88 -17.90
N CYS A 84 12.32 17.03 -17.07
CA CYS A 84 11.18 16.22 -17.43
C CYS A 84 10.14 16.29 -16.31
N GLU A 85 8.88 16.54 -16.68
CA GLU A 85 7.76 16.51 -15.75
C GLU A 85 7.37 15.05 -15.45
N ASP A 86 6.90 14.76 -14.24
CA ASP A 86 6.24 13.51 -13.91
C ASP A 86 4.71 13.60 -14.04
N GLU A 87 4.04 12.46 -13.97
CA GLU A 87 2.58 12.37 -14.16
C GLU A 87 1.78 13.05 -13.04
N THR A 88 2.41 13.28 -11.89
CA THR A 88 1.86 14.05 -10.78
C THR A 88 2.10 15.55 -10.91
N GLY A 89 2.81 15.98 -11.96
CA GLY A 89 3.16 17.37 -12.24
C GLY A 89 4.41 17.85 -11.49
N GLU A 90 5.17 16.95 -10.86
CA GLU A 90 6.44 17.30 -10.23
C GLU A 90 7.58 17.33 -11.25
N TRP A 91 8.57 18.18 -11.03
CA TRP A 91 9.70 18.33 -11.95
C TRP A 91 10.87 17.45 -11.56
N ARG A 92 11.41 16.73 -12.54
CA ARG A 92 12.70 16.02 -12.45
C ARG A 92 13.74 16.81 -13.23
N VAL A 93 14.78 17.23 -12.52
CA VAL A 93 15.99 17.82 -13.11
C VAL A 93 17.09 16.76 -13.06
N ILE A 94 17.51 16.29 -14.22
CA ILE A 94 18.40 15.16 -14.40
C ILE A 94 19.70 15.64 -15.05
N LEU A 95 20.81 15.48 -14.36
CA LEU A 95 22.14 15.67 -14.93
C LEU A 95 22.63 14.33 -15.47
N HIS A 96 22.88 14.27 -16.77
CA HIS A 96 23.57 13.15 -17.42
C HIS A 96 25.07 13.40 -17.47
N SER A 97 25.83 12.49 -16.88
CA SER A 97 27.28 12.63 -16.72
C SER A 97 27.99 11.27 -16.65
N PRO A 98 29.10 11.04 -17.37
CA PRO A 98 29.81 9.76 -17.37
C PRO A 98 31.00 9.72 -16.37
N PHE A 99 30.89 10.44 -15.25
CA PHE A 99 31.97 10.55 -14.24
C PHE A 99 31.87 9.55 -13.09
N GLY A 100 30.77 8.79 -12.98
CA GLY A 100 30.62 7.70 -12.01
C GLY A 100 30.10 8.15 -10.65
N ARG A 101 29.54 7.19 -9.90
CA ARG A 101 28.81 7.45 -8.66
C ARG A 101 29.65 8.11 -7.57
N ARG A 102 30.94 7.77 -7.47
CA ARG A 102 31.89 8.36 -6.50
C ARG A 102 32.10 9.87 -6.66
N VAL A 103 31.84 10.40 -7.86
CA VAL A 103 31.85 11.84 -8.16
C VAL A 103 30.46 12.43 -8.00
N HIS A 104 29.42 11.69 -8.42
CA HIS A 104 28.05 12.17 -8.40
C HIS A 104 27.41 12.23 -7.01
N GLU A 105 27.73 11.31 -6.10
CA GLU A 105 27.22 11.33 -4.71
C GLU A 105 27.56 12.63 -3.95
N PRO A 106 28.84 13.03 -3.83
CA PRO A 106 29.18 14.30 -3.18
C PRO A 106 28.64 15.52 -3.94
N TRP A 107 28.53 15.44 -5.27
CA TRP A 107 27.92 16.50 -6.06
C TRP A 107 26.42 16.63 -5.80
N ALA A 108 25.69 15.52 -5.70
CA ALA A 108 24.27 15.50 -5.38
C ALA A 108 23.99 16.05 -3.97
N LEU A 109 24.88 15.75 -3.00
CA LEU A 109 24.81 16.33 -1.66
C LEU A 109 24.92 17.86 -1.69
N ALA A 110 25.87 18.40 -2.46
CA ALA A 110 26.03 19.84 -2.62
C ALA A 110 24.83 20.47 -3.35
N VAL A 111 24.28 19.78 -4.35
CA VAL A 111 23.06 20.20 -5.06
C VAL A 111 21.87 20.26 -4.11
N ALA A 112 21.66 19.22 -3.28
CA ALA A 112 20.56 19.20 -2.32
C ALA A 112 20.66 20.36 -1.32
N GLU A 113 21.86 20.62 -0.80
CA GLU A 113 22.11 21.74 0.10
C GLU A 113 21.85 23.09 -0.58
N ARG A 114 22.27 23.26 -1.85
CA ARG A 114 21.99 24.46 -2.62
C ARG A 114 20.50 24.66 -2.87
N VAL A 115 19.75 23.60 -3.19
CA VAL A 115 18.28 23.68 -3.33
C VAL A 115 17.65 24.12 -2.03
N ARG A 116 18.05 23.53 -0.91
CA ARG A 116 17.55 23.90 0.42
C ARG A 116 17.85 25.37 0.73
N ALA A 117 19.06 25.85 0.44
CA ALA A 117 19.45 27.24 0.69
C ALA A 117 18.78 28.27 -0.25
N THR A 118 18.55 27.90 -1.51
CA THR A 118 18.06 28.83 -2.57
C THR A 118 16.55 28.81 -2.71
N LEU A 119 15.95 27.62 -2.70
CA LEU A 119 14.52 27.39 -2.93
C LEU A 119 13.74 27.11 -1.63
N GLY A 120 14.43 26.88 -0.51
CA GLY A 120 13.80 26.82 0.81
C GLY A 120 13.05 25.52 1.13
N PHE A 121 13.26 24.45 0.35
CA PHE A 121 12.69 23.13 0.61
C PHE A 121 13.75 22.04 0.49
N ASP A 122 13.53 20.92 1.17
CA ASP A 122 14.38 19.74 1.08
C ASP A 122 14.03 18.96 -0.19
N CYS A 123 14.96 18.92 -1.15
CA CYS A 123 14.75 18.16 -2.37
C CYS A 123 15.20 16.71 -2.21
N GLN A 124 14.60 15.84 -3.02
CA GLN A 124 15.04 14.46 -3.15
C GLN A 124 16.09 14.40 -4.27
N ALA A 125 17.36 14.25 -3.88
CA ALA A 125 18.48 14.11 -4.81
C ALA A 125 19.11 12.71 -4.68
N SER A 126 19.30 12.01 -5.80
CA SER A 126 19.97 10.71 -5.86
C SER A 126 21.02 10.70 -6.97
N ALA A 127 22.06 9.89 -6.77
CA ALA A 127 23.22 9.79 -7.64
C ALA A 127 23.44 8.35 -8.08
N ALA A 128 23.59 8.16 -9.39
CA ALA A 128 23.98 6.89 -9.99
C ALA A 128 25.31 7.04 -10.74
N ASP A 129 25.77 5.99 -11.43
CA ASP A 129 27.01 6.06 -12.21
C ASP A 129 26.95 7.01 -13.40
N ASP A 130 25.74 7.24 -13.94
CA ASP A 130 25.52 7.97 -15.18
C ASP A 130 24.87 9.35 -15.00
N GLY A 131 24.62 9.75 -13.76
CA GLY A 131 23.99 11.03 -13.52
C GLY A 131 23.50 11.26 -12.11
N ILE A 132 22.84 12.41 -11.95
CA ILE A 132 22.18 12.86 -10.73
C ILE A 132 20.72 13.18 -11.10
N ILE A 133 19.77 12.74 -10.28
CA ILE A 133 18.37 13.11 -10.39
C ILE A 133 17.98 13.96 -9.19
N VAL A 134 17.27 15.06 -9.43
CA VAL A 134 16.74 15.95 -8.40
C VAL A 134 15.25 16.16 -8.65
N ARG A 135 14.42 15.88 -7.65
CA ARG A 135 12.97 16.13 -7.71
C ARG A 135 12.63 17.46 -7.04
N ILE A 136 11.84 18.26 -7.74
CA ILE A 136 11.45 19.61 -7.34
C ILE A 136 9.92 19.71 -7.44
N PRO A 137 9.20 19.95 -6.32
CA PRO A 137 7.74 20.05 -6.30
C PRO A 137 7.22 21.42 -6.81
N LEU A 138 7.97 22.12 -7.67
CA LEU A 138 7.68 23.50 -8.07
C LEU A 138 6.92 23.56 -9.40
N THR A 139 5.73 24.16 -9.40
CA THR A 139 4.89 24.39 -10.59
C THR A 139 5.33 25.62 -11.41
N GLU A 140 6.56 25.63 -11.94
CA GLU A 140 7.06 26.55 -12.99
C GLU A 140 7.66 27.92 -12.59
N ALA A 141 7.74 28.32 -11.31
CA ALA A 141 8.39 29.59 -10.93
C ALA A 141 9.94 29.51 -11.07
N ALA A 142 10.45 29.51 -12.30
CA ALA A 142 11.85 29.34 -12.71
C ALA A 142 12.48 28.03 -12.21
N LEU A 143 12.28 26.96 -12.98
CA LEU A 143 13.01 25.70 -12.77
C LEU A 143 14.51 25.93 -12.91
N PRO A 144 15.33 25.48 -11.94
CA PRO A 144 16.77 25.55 -12.07
C PRO A 144 17.26 24.85 -13.34
N GLY A 145 18.21 25.46 -14.01
CA GLY A 145 18.94 24.90 -15.14
C GLY A 145 20.28 24.33 -14.77
N ALA A 146 21.22 24.44 -15.69
CA ALA A 146 22.57 23.96 -15.52
C ALA A 146 23.30 24.60 -14.32
N GLU A 147 22.92 25.82 -13.94
CA GLU A 147 23.49 26.54 -12.80
C GLU A 147 23.33 25.78 -11.48
N LEU A 148 22.30 24.93 -11.36
CA LEU A 148 22.10 24.10 -10.17
C LEU A 148 23.31 23.21 -9.89
N PHE A 149 23.96 22.73 -10.95
CA PHE A 149 25.07 21.79 -10.89
C PHE A 149 26.45 22.48 -10.95
N CYS A 150 26.53 23.80 -11.18
CA CYS A 150 27.78 24.53 -11.29
C CYS A 150 28.23 25.11 -9.95
N PHE A 151 29.36 24.65 -9.41
CA PHE A 151 29.90 25.14 -8.12
C PHE A 151 31.31 25.70 -8.27
N ASP A 152 31.66 26.64 -7.40
CA ASP A 152 33.07 26.87 -7.10
C ASP A 152 33.65 25.60 -6.43
N PRO A 153 34.83 25.12 -6.84
CA PRO A 153 35.35 23.86 -6.29
C PRO A 153 35.66 23.90 -4.80
N ASP A 154 36.08 25.04 -4.25
CA ASP A 154 36.37 25.18 -2.81
C ASP A 154 35.07 25.24 -2.00
N GLU A 155 34.06 25.96 -2.51
CA GLU A 155 32.71 26.00 -1.93
C GLU A 155 32.08 24.60 -1.90
N LEU A 156 32.13 23.86 -3.01
CA LEU A 156 31.57 22.51 -3.09
C LEU A 156 32.19 21.59 -2.03
N GLU A 157 33.52 21.61 -1.91
CA GLU A 157 34.22 20.73 -0.97
C GLU A 157 33.87 21.06 0.48
N ALA A 158 33.70 22.35 0.81
CA ALA A 158 33.25 22.79 2.12
C ALA A 158 31.84 22.27 2.42
N VAL A 159 30.90 22.45 1.49
CA VAL A 159 29.52 21.96 1.63
C VAL A 159 29.48 20.45 1.84
N VAL A 160 30.21 19.67 1.04
CA VAL A 160 30.25 18.22 1.18
C VAL A 160 30.81 17.81 2.54
N ARG A 161 31.87 18.47 3.02
CA ARG A 161 32.48 18.17 4.32
C ARG A 161 31.53 18.48 5.49
N GLU A 162 30.74 19.53 5.39
CA GLU A 162 29.76 19.91 6.42
C GLU A 162 28.53 18.98 6.40
N SER A 163 28.06 18.62 5.21
CA SER A 163 26.83 17.84 5.03
C SER A 163 27.05 16.33 5.14
N VAL A 164 28.26 15.79 4.99
CA VAL A 164 28.48 14.33 4.97
C VAL A 164 27.93 13.64 6.23
N ALA A 165 28.02 14.29 7.39
CA ALA A 165 27.60 13.72 8.68
C ALA A 165 26.08 13.52 8.83
N THR A 166 25.27 14.11 7.94
CA THR A 166 23.81 13.95 7.91
C THR A 166 23.35 12.82 6.98
N THR A 167 24.25 12.25 6.18
CA THR A 167 23.92 11.25 5.16
C THR A 167 23.74 9.84 5.72
N ALA A 168 22.95 9.02 5.01
CA ALA A 168 22.82 7.59 5.29
C ALA A 168 24.14 6.83 5.11
N LEU A 169 24.97 7.24 4.13
CA LEU A 169 26.31 6.70 3.90
C LEU A 169 27.18 6.86 5.16
N PHE A 170 27.18 8.04 5.77
CA PHE A 170 27.93 8.28 6.99
C PHE A 170 27.45 7.41 8.16
N ALA A 171 26.13 7.27 8.35
CA ALA A 171 25.59 6.37 9.37
C ALA A 171 26.02 4.91 9.14
N ALA A 172 26.04 4.46 7.88
CA ALA A 172 26.52 3.13 7.52
C ALA A 172 28.01 2.95 7.82
N ARG A 173 28.86 3.91 7.42
CA ARG A 173 30.31 3.88 7.67
C ARG A 173 30.63 3.98 9.15
N PHE A 174 29.92 4.81 9.90
CA PHE A 174 30.06 4.88 11.35
C PHE A 174 29.78 3.54 12.03
N ARG A 175 28.72 2.85 11.62
CA ARG A 175 28.39 1.51 12.12
C ARG A 175 29.51 0.51 11.80
N GLU A 176 30.06 0.54 10.60
CA GLU A 176 31.20 -0.31 10.22
C GLU A 176 32.45 0.01 11.05
N CYS A 177 32.78 1.29 11.24
CA CYS A 177 33.87 1.74 12.11
C CYS A 177 33.69 1.27 13.55
N ALA A 178 32.50 1.43 14.13
CA ALA A 178 32.18 1.00 15.49
C ALA A 178 32.24 -0.52 15.66
N ALA A 179 31.83 -1.29 14.64
CA ALA A 179 31.97 -2.73 14.62
C ALA A 179 33.45 -3.16 14.56
N ARG A 180 34.26 -2.52 13.69
CA ARG A 180 35.72 -2.78 13.58
C ARG A 180 36.47 -2.40 14.87
N ALA A 181 36.04 -1.33 15.54
CA ALA A 181 36.59 -0.87 16.82
C ALA A 181 36.10 -1.68 18.03
N LEU A 182 35.27 -2.71 17.82
CA LEU A 182 34.71 -3.58 18.87
C LEU A 182 33.87 -2.84 19.93
N LEU A 183 33.31 -1.67 19.59
CA LEU A 183 32.38 -0.94 20.47
C LEU A 183 30.98 -1.57 20.48
N MET A 184 30.68 -2.44 19.52
CA MET A 184 29.44 -3.20 19.47
C MET A 184 29.62 -4.53 20.21
N ALA A 185 29.15 -4.60 21.46
CA ALA A 185 29.21 -5.85 22.22
C ALA A 185 28.43 -6.97 21.49
N PRO A 186 29.00 -8.16 21.24
CA PRO A 186 28.25 -9.25 20.66
C PRO A 186 27.25 -9.84 21.68
N ALA A 187 26.17 -10.49 21.21
CA ALA A 187 25.23 -11.18 22.09
C ALA A 187 25.86 -12.38 22.82
N ALA A 188 26.90 -12.98 22.23
CA ALA A 188 27.71 -14.03 22.84
C ALA A 188 29.18 -13.86 22.43
N PRO A 189 30.16 -14.16 23.30
CA PRO A 189 31.57 -14.15 22.95
C PRO A 189 31.87 -15.03 21.73
N GLY A 190 32.72 -14.55 20.82
CA GLY A 190 33.14 -15.30 19.63
C GLY A 190 32.14 -15.32 18.45
N ARG A 191 30.99 -14.66 18.56
CA ARG A 191 30.03 -14.49 17.44
C ARG A 191 29.84 -13.03 17.09
N ARG A 192 29.67 -12.72 15.80
CA ARG A 192 29.26 -11.37 15.36
C ARG A 192 27.77 -11.15 15.65
N ALA A 193 27.41 -9.93 16.03
CA ALA A 193 26.00 -9.57 16.18
C ALA A 193 25.28 -9.61 14.82
N PRO A 194 24.01 -10.04 14.74
CA PRO A 194 23.23 -9.97 13.51
C PRO A 194 23.05 -8.52 13.02
N LEU A 195 22.91 -8.33 11.70
CA LEU A 195 22.95 -7.01 11.06
C LEU A 195 21.94 -6.01 11.64
N TRP A 196 20.69 -6.45 11.90
CA TRP A 196 19.65 -5.59 12.48
C TRP A 196 20.07 -5.05 13.86
N GLN A 197 20.73 -5.86 14.68
CA GLN A 197 21.21 -5.46 15.99
C GLN A 197 22.42 -4.52 15.89
N GLN A 198 23.27 -4.71 14.87
CA GLN A 198 24.35 -3.78 14.55
C GLN A 198 23.79 -2.41 14.10
N ARG A 199 22.70 -2.39 13.32
CA ARG A 199 22.03 -1.14 12.91
C ARG A 199 21.48 -0.39 14.11
N LEU A 200 20.70 -1.05 14.96
CA LEU A 200 20.13 -0.45 16.17
C LEU A 200 21.22 0.12 17.10
N ARG A 201 22.25 -0.66 17.40
CA ARG A 201 23.34 -0.23 18.28
C ARG A 201 24.22 0.84 17.63
N GLY A 202 24.47 0.73 16.33
CA GLY A 202 25.21 1.75 15.56
C GLY A 202 24.54 3.11 15.64
N GLY A 203 23.21 3.16 15.47
CA GLY A 203 22.42 4.39 15.63
C GLY A 203 22.53 4.97 17.04
N GLN A 204 22.34 4.15 18.08
CA GLN A 204 22.45 4.60 19.48
C GLN A 204 23.85 5.15 19.82
N ILE A 205 24.92 4.47 19.36
CA ILE A 205 26.29 4.92 19.57
C ILE A 205 26.54 6.23 18.81
N LEU A 206 25.99 6.38 17.59
CA LEU A 206 26.14 7.60 16.81
C LEU A 206 25.46 8.80 17.48
N GLU A 207 24.24 8.62 17.99
CA GLU A 207 23.53 9.67 18.73
C GLU A 207 24.30 10.13 19.99
N ALA A 208 24.89 9.20 20.72
CA ALA A 208 25.74 9.51 21.88
C ALA A 208 27.04 10.19 21.45
N ALA A 209 27.71 9.68 20.42
CA ALA A 209 28.97 10.21 19.91
C ALA A 209 28.85 11.64 19.38
N ARG A 210 27.70 12.01 18.79
CA ARG A 210 27.44 13.39 18.32
C ARG A 210 27.47 14.43 19.44
N ARG A 211 27.25 14.03 20.70
CA ARG A 211 27.31 14.93 21.87
C ARG A 211 28.73 15.14 22.40
N GLU A 212 29.68 14.32 21.94
CA GLU A 212 31.07 14.32 22.39
C GLU A 212 31.97 14.92 21.30
N PRO A 213 32.44 16.17 21.46
CA PRO A 213 33.33 16.80 20.48
C PRO A 213 34.62 15.98 20.31
N GLY A 214 35.00 15.71 19.06
CA GLY A 214 36.24 15.00 18.75
C GLY A 214 36.19 13.48 18.97
N PHE A 215 35.00 12.87 19.03
CA PHE A 215 34.88 11.41 19.11
C PHE A 215 35.60 10.73 17.92
N PRO A 216 36.62 9.86 18.14
CA PRO A 216 37.50 9.37 17.08
C PRO A 216 36.79 8.65 15.94
N LEU A 217 35.71 7.90 16.23
CA LEU A 217 34.99 7.19 15.18
C LEU A 217 34.15 8.09 14.28
N ILE A 218 33.75 9.29 14.74
CA ILE A 218 33.11 10.27 13.87
C ILE A 218 34.13 10.78 12.85
N ALA A 219 35.34 11.12 13.31
CA ALA A 219 36.43 11.57 12.44
C ALA A 219 36.84 10.48 11.44
N GLU A 220 36.96 9.23 11.88
CA GLU A 220 37.29 8.11 10.98
C GLU A 220 36.18 7.80 9.99
N ALA A 221 34.91 7.81 10.40
CA ALA A 221 33.80 7.61 9.48
C ALA A 221 33.72 8.73 8.43
N ALA A 222 33.94 9.99 8.84
CA ALA A 222 34.01 11.12 7.91
C ALA A 222 35.19 10.97 6.93
N ARG A 223 36.37 10.55 7.42
CA ARG A 223 37.53 10.28 6.57
C ARG A 223 37.24 9.18 5.55
N GLU A 224 36.62 8.07 5.96
CA GLU A 224 36.26 6.97 5.05
C GLU A 224 35.26 7.43 3.98
N CYS A 225 34.24 8.20 4.35
CA CYS A 225 33.30 8.79 3.38
C CYS A 225 34.02 9.71 2.37
N LEU A 226 34.79 10.69 2.86
CA LEU A 226 35.36 11.75 2.02
C LEU A 226 36.57 11.29 1.19
N ALA A 227 37.38 10.35 1.70
CA ALA A 227 38.63 9.93 1.06
C ALA A 227 38.55 8.55 0.40
N ASP A 228 37.77 7.61 0.95
CA ASP A 228 37.77 6.23 0.45
C ASP A 228 36.56 5.95 -0.45
N VAL A 229 35.39 6.54 -0.14
CA VAL A 229 34.15 6.36 -0.92
C VAL A 229 34.05 7.43 -2.01
N PHE A 230 34.06 8.70 -1.62
CA PHE A 230 34.00 9.80 -2.59
C PHE A 230 35.31 9.95 -3.37
N ASP A 231 35.22 10.60 -4.52
CA ASP A 231 36.37 11.05 -5.31
C ASP A 231 36.31 12.58 -5.46
N LEU A 232 36.58 13.28 -4.34
CA LEU A 232 36.61 14.74 -4.30
C LEU A 232 37.68 15.35 -5.23
N PRO A 233 38.88 14.76 -5.39
CA PRO A 233 39.83 15.23 -6.39
C PRO A 233 39.25 15.21 -7.81
N ALA A 234 38.60 14.11 -8.22
CA ALA A 234 37.96 14.04 -9.53
C ALA A 234 36.79 15.04 -9.66
N LEU A 235 35.98 15.22 -8.61
CA LEU A 235 34.91 16.22 -8.62
C LEU A 235 35.46 17.65 -8.76
N ARG A 236 36.57 17.98 -8.08
CA ARG A 236 37.29 19.24 -8.24
C ARG A 236 37.77 19.45 -9.67
N GLU A 237 38.32 18.40 -10.30
CA GLU A 237 38.70 18.46 -11.72
C GLU A 237 37.49 18.72 -12.62
N VAL A 238 36.34 18.11 -12.36
CA VAL A 238 35.10 18.34 -13.13
C VAL A 238 34.61 19.79 -12.97
N MET A 239 34.54 20.30 -11.75
CA MET A 239 34.11 21.69 -11.50
C MET A 239 35.07 22.70 -12.15
N THR A 240 36.38 22.46 -12.05
CA THR A 240 37.40 23.29 -12.70
C THR A 240 37.25 23.26 -14.23
N ALA A 241 36.97 22.08 -14.79
CA ALA A 241 36.77 21.90 -16.23
C ALA A 241 35.49 22.58 -16.74
N ILE A 242 34.42 22.60 -15.93
CA ILE A 242 33.17 23.35 -16.19
C ILE A 242 33.44 24.85 -16.14
N ALA A 243 34.11 25.34 -15.09
CA ALA A 243 34.46 26.75 -14.94
C ALA A 243 35.36 27.26 -16.09
N ALA A 244 36.28 26.41 -16.58
CA ALA A 244 37.13 26.70 -17.73
C ALA A 244 36.41 26.57 -19.09
N GLY A 245 35.16 26.09 -19.13
CA GLY A 245 34.39 25.85 -20.37
C GLY A 245 34.88 24.67 -21.21
N THR A 246 35.81 23.86 -20.69
CA THR A 246 36.31 22.65 -21.37
C THR A 246 35.32 21.50 -21.32
N VAL A 247 34.49 21.48 -20.27
CA VAL A 247 33.28 20.66 -20.16
C VAL A 247 32.10 21.62 -20.22
N ARG A 248 31.19 21.41 -21.18
CA ARG A 248 30.00 22.24 -21.36
C ARG A 248 28.78 21.55 -20.79
N MET A 249 27.74 22.34 -20.48
CA MET A 249 26.41 21.83 -20.12
C MET A 249 25.41 22.28 -21.18
N ALA A 250 24.66 21.33 -21.75
CA ALA A 250 23.50 21.61 -22.59
C ALA A 250 22.24 21.38 -21.77
N GLU A 251 21.21 22.17 -22.02
CA GLU A 251 19.91 22.00 -21.38
C GLU A 251 18.93 21.39 -22.37
N ALA A 252 18.14 20.43 -21.91
CA ALA A 252 17.06 19.81 -22.67
C ALA A 252 15.79 19.82 -21.84
N ARG A 253 14.63 20.02 -22.49
CA ARG A 253 13.32 19.83 -21.87
C ARG A 253 12.60 18.73 -22.64
N THR A 254 12.20 17.70 -21.93
CA THR A 254 11.56 16.51 -22.49
C THR A 254 10.19 16.30 -21.83
N THR A 255 9.22 15.78 -22.57
CA THR A 255 7.91 15.40 -22.03
C THR A 255 7.93 14.01 -21.42
N VAL A 256 8.79 13.13 -21.92
CA VAL A 256 9.04 11.77 -21.42
C VAL A 256 10.54 11.64 -21.16
N PRO A 257 10.98 10.95 -20.09
CA PRO A 257 12.40 10.78 -19.81
C PRO A 257 13.15 10.19 -21.02
N SER A 258 14.31 10.77 -21.33
CA SER A 258 15.16 10.28 -22.42
C SER A 258 15.67 8.84 -22.16
N PRO A 259 16.14 8.13 -23.20
CA PRO A 259 16.68 6.78 -23.03
C PRO A 259 17.77 6.66 -21.95
N PHE A 260 18.61 7.68 -21.77
CA PHE A 260 19.65 7.70 -20.72
C PHE A 260 19.09 8.10 -19.34
N ALA A 261 17.93 8.74 -19.28
CA ALA A 261 17.25 9.05 -18.03
C ALA A 261 16.55 7.83 -17.42
N ALA A 262 16.08 6.89 -18.24
CA ALA A 262 15.33 5.73 -17.76
C ALA A 262 16.06 4.93 -16.64
N PRO A 263 17.36 4.58 -16.76
CA PRO A 263 18.08 3.92 -15.67
C PRO A 263 18.23 4.77 -14.40
N LEU A 264 18.33 6.10 -14.53
CA LEU A 264 18.46 7.03 -13.40
C LEU A 264 17.16 7.15 -12.62
N VAL A 265 16.04 7.28 -13.34
CA VAL A 265 14.69 7.34 -12.75
C VAL A 265 14.35 6.04 -12.01
N PHE A 266 14.76 4.89 -12.55
CA PHE A 266 14.52 3.59 -11.90
C PHE A 266 15.49 3.30 -10.74
N GLY A 267 16.77 3.64 -10.88
CA GLY A 267 17.78 3.43 -9.84
C GLY A 267 17.44 4.14 -8.53
N TYR A 268 16.87 5.34 -8.62
CA TYR A 268 16.30 6.11 -7.50
C TYR A 268 15.32 5.28 -6.65
N LEU A 269 14.41 4.55 -7.30
CA LEU A 269 13.40 3.73 -6.61
C LEU A 269 14.06 2.56 -5.86
N GLY A 270 15.09 1.96 -6.44
CA GLY A 270 15.83 0.85 -5.83
C GLY A 270 16.62 1.26 -4.59
N GLU A 271 17.26 2.43 -4.60
CA GLU A 271 17.97 2.96 -3.41
C GLU A 271 16.99 3.26 -2.27
N HIS A 272 15.85 3.88 -2.58
CA HIS A 272 14.87 4.31 -1.58
C HIS A 272 14.05 3.16 -0.99
N LEU A 273 13.83 2.07 -1.73
CA LEU A 273 13.19 0.85 -1.20
C LEU A 273 14.01 0.24 -0.04
N TYR A 274 15.31 0.54 0.03
CA TYR A 274 16.24 0.01 1.03
C TYR A 274 16.88 1.07 1.95
N GLU A 275 16.61 2.36 1.76
CA GLU A 275 17.01 3.48 2.65
C GLU A 275 16.25 3.55 3.99
N GLY A 276 15.58 2.45 4.38
CA GLY A 276 14.65 2.37 5.51
C GLY A 276 15.27 2.51 6.92
N ASP A 277 15.92 3.62 7.21
CA ASP A 277 16.28 4.07 8.58
C ASP A 277 15.99 5.59 8.78
N LEU A 278 14.91 6.14 8.18
CA LEU A 278 14.33 7.45 8.51
C LEU A 278 12.88 7.37 9.04
N PRO A 279 12.41 8.34 9.87
CA PRO A 279 11.18 8.24 10.65
C PRO A 279 9.92 8.02 9.80
N HIS A 280 8.97 7.26 10.36
CA HIS A 280 7.70 6.82 9.74
C HIS A 280 6.84 7.92 9.08
N ALA A 281 7.07 9.20 9.36
CA ALA A 281 6.22 10.31 8.91
C ALA A 281 6.44 10.72 7.43
N GLU A 282 7.64 10.54 6.87
CA GLU A 282 7.93 10.93 5.47
C GLU A 282 7.54 9.84 4.46
N ARG A 283 7.42 8.58 4.91
CA ARG A 283 7.06 7.42 4.07
C ARG A 283 5.71 7.54 3.37
N GLN A 284 4.74 8.21 3.99
CA GLN A 284 3.37 8.25 3.48
C GLN A 284 3.18 9.24 2.33
N ALA A 285 4.02 10.27 2.23
CA ALA A 285 3.86 11.32 1.22
C ALA A 285 4.43 10.90 -0.15
N SER A 286 5.49 10.09 -0.20
CA SER A 286 6.19 9.77 -1.46
C SER A 286 5.74 8.48 -2.15
N LEU A 287 4.95 7.62 -1.49
CA LEU A 287 4.35 6.41 -2.11
C LEU A 287 3.17 6.73 -3.03
N LEU A 288 2.66 7.97 -2.99
CA LEU A 288 1.53 8.43 -3.79
C LEU A 288 1.96 9.03 -5.15
N ALA A 289 3.25 8.99 -5.49
CA ALA A 289 3.83 9.68 -6.64
C ALA A 289 4.37 8.75 -7.75
N VAL A 290 3.99 7.46 -7.75
CA VAL A 290 4.53 6.47 -8.72
C VAL A 290 3.44 5.98 -9.68
N ASP A 291 3.76 6.00 -10.97
CA ASP A 291 2.95 5.49 -12.07
C ASP A 291 2.77 3.96 -11.99
N PRO A 292 1.53 3.46 -11.82
CA PRO A 292 1.22 2.04 -11.85
C PRO A 292 1.43 1.36 -13.22
N GLU A 293 1.38 2.08 -14.34
CA GLU A 293 1.50 1.52 -15.69
C GLU A 293 2.96 1.20 -16.04
N LEU A 294 3.91 2.13 -15.81
CA LEU A 294 5.35 1.88 -15.96
C LEU A 294 5.89 0.80 -15.01
N LEU A 295 5.35 0.73 -13.78
CA LEU A 295 5.66 -0.34 -12.83
C LEU A 295 5.24 -1.72 -13.38
N GLY A 296 4.12 -1.79 -14.09
CA GLY A 296 3.60 -3.02 -14.67
C GLY A 296 4.43 -3.54 -15.85
N GLU A 297 4.97 -2.64 -16.67
CA GLU A 297 5.76 -3.00 -17.86
C GLU A 297 7.19 -3.45 -17.52
N LEU A 298 7.84 -2.83 -16.52
CA LEU A 298 9.25 -3.08 -16.20
C LEU A 298 9.47 -4.16 -15.13
N LEU A 299 8.53 -4.36 -14.19
CA LEU A 299 8.73 -5.27 -13.05
C LEU A 299 8.39 -6.73 -13.32
N GLY A 300 7.87 -7.10 -14.49
CA GLY A 300 7.65 -8.52 -14.84
C GLY A 300 6.90 -9.33 -13.79
N GLY A 301 6.01 -8.69 -13.02
CA GLY A 301 5.12 -9.32 -12.04
C GLY A 301 5.67 -9.41 -10.61
N GLY A 302 5.46 -8.36 -9.81
CA GLY A 302 5.29 -8.45 -8.36
C GLY A 302 4.01 -7.71 -8.00
N SER A 303 2.99 -8.41 -7.51
CA SER A 303 1.68 -7.84 -7.19
C SER A 303 1.71 -7.18 -5.82
N VAL A 304 0.93 -6.11 -5.60
CA VAL A 304 0.73 -5.48 -4.27
C VAL A 304 0.29 -6.51 -3.22
N GLU A 305 -0.34 -7.61 -3.68
CA GLU A 305 -0.65 -8.81 -2.89
C GLU A 305 0.53 -9.35 -2.08
N ASP A 306 1.75 -9.28 -2.59
CA ASP A 306 2.94 -9.87 -1.96
C ASP A 306 3.45 -9.04 -0.77
N VAL A 307 2.88 -7.84 -0.57
CA VAL A 307 3.21 -6.90 0.52
C VAL A 307 2.20 -6.97 1.67
N LEU A 308 1.00 -7.53 1.44
CA LEU A 308 -0.06 -7.58 2.45
C LEU A 308 0.21 -8.66 3.49
N ASP A 309 0.13 -8.30 4.78
CA ASP A 309 0.26 -9.27 5.87
C ASP A 309 -0.93 -10.25 5.84
N PRO A 310 -0.68 -11.57 5.74
CA PRO A 310 -1.75 -12.56 5.65
C PRO A 310 -2.61 -12.64 6.92
N GLU A 311 -2.05 -12.35 8.09
CA GLU A 311 -2.79 -12.37 9.36
C GLU A 311 -3.74 -11.17 9.47
N VAL A 312 -3.27 -9.97 9.11
CA VAL A 312 -4.08 -8.75 9.09
C VAL A 312 -5.20 -8.89 8.05
N THR A 313 -4.88 -9.40 6.88
CA THR A 313 -5.84 -9.65 5.80
C THR A 313 -6.97 -10.59 6.25
N ALA A 314 -6.62 -11.70 6.92
CA ALA A 314 -7.60 -12.64 7.45
C ALA A 314 -8.47 -12.03 8.56
N GLN A 315 -7.89 -11.20 9.43
CA GLN A 315 -8.63 -10.50 10.48
C GLN A 315 -9.64 -9.49 9.90
N VAL A 316 -9.20 -8.62 9.00
CA VAL A 316 -10.05 -7.61 8.36
C VAL A 316 -11.17 -8.28 7.57
N ALA A 317 -10.87 -9.35 6.83
CA ALA A 317 -11.88 -10.15 6.14
C ALA A 317 -12.93 -10.73 7.10
N ALA A 318 -12.51 -11.27 8.25
CA ALA A 318 -13.43 -11.82 9.25
C ALA A 318 -14.32 -10.75 9.92
N GLU A 319 -13.78 -9.55 10.13
CA GLU A 319 -14.53 -8.41 10.66
C GLU A 319 -15.57 -7.88 9.66
N LEU A 320 -15.18 -7.74 8.40
CA LEU A 320 -16.06 -7.31 7.30
C LEU A 320 -17.17 -8.33 7.04
N GLN A 321 -16.84 -9.61 7.03
CA GLN A 321 -17.80 -10.70 6.84
C GLN A 321 -18.67 -11.00 8.07
N ARG A 322 -18.52 -10.24 9.17
CA ARG A 322 -19.26 -10.44 10.44
C ARG A 322 -19.10 -11.85 11.03
N THR A 323 -17.99 -12.53 10.74
CA THR A 323 -17.68 -13.87 11.28
C THR A 323 -16.81 -13.79 12.54
N ALA A 324 -16.06 -12.69 12.71
CA ALA A 324 -15.32 -12.39 13.93
C ALA A 324 -16.25 -12.41 15.16
N PRO A 325 -15.88 -13.06 16.28
CA PRO A 325 -16.77 -13.24 17.44
C PRO A 325 -17.43 -11.95 17.95
N ALA A 326 -16.69 -10.84 17.97
CA ALA A 326 -17.17 -9.53 18.41
C ALA A 326 -18.17 -8.86 17.44
N ARG A 327 -18.23 -9.31 16.18
CA ARG A 327 -19.01 -8.68 15.10
C ARG A 327 -20.23 -9.50 14.66
N ARG A 328 -20.43 -10.70 15.21
CA ARG A 328 -21.58 -11.57 14.92
C ARG A 328 -22.91 -10.90 15.28
N ALA A 329 -23.91 -11.11 14.44
CA ALA A 329 -25.26 -10.56 14.58
C ALA A 329 -26.02 -11.20 15.74
N ARG A 330 -26.87 -10.40 16.41
CA ARG A 330 -27.65 -10.82 17.58
C ARG A 330 -29.15 -10.64 17.31
N GLY A 331 -29.89 -11.72 17.47
CA GLY A 331 -31.35 -11.72 17.31
C GLY A 331 -31.81 -11.28 15.91
N LYS A 332 -33.10 -10.95 15.81
CA LYS A 332 -33.75 -10.59 14.55
C LYS A 332 -33.27 -9.26 13.95
N GLU A 333 -33.02 -8.26 14.78
CA GLU A 333 -32.58 -6.93 14.32
C GLU A 333 -31.17 -6.99 13.73
N GLY A 334 -30.26 -7.69 14.42
CA GLY A 334 -28.91 -7.90 13.89
C GLY A 334 -28.90 -8.70 12.59
N LEU A 335 -29.85 -9.62 12.39
CA LEU A 335 -30.00 -10.35 11.13
C LEU A 335 -30.51 -9.45 10.00
N ALA A 336 -31.46 -8.56 10.26
CA ALA A 336 -31.92 -7.59 9.28
C ALA A 336 -30.81 -6.63 8.84
N ASP A 337 -29.98 -6.17 9.79
CA ASP A 337 -28.80 -5.36 9.50
C ASP A 337 -27.75 -6.14 8.71
N LEU A 338 -27.55 -7.42 9.04
CA LEU A 338 -26.62 -8.30 8.32
C LEU A 338 -26.98 -8.43 6.83
N LEU A 339 -28.27 -8.64 6.52
CA LEU A 339 -28.75 -8.73 5.14
C LEU A 339 -28.63 -7.39 4.38
N ARG A 340 -28.74 -6.26 5.09
CA ARG A 340 -28.56 -4.92 4.51
C ARG A 340 -27.10 -4.67 4.15
N ASP A 341 -26.19 -5.01 5.06
CA ASP A 341 -24.75 -4.74 4.95
C ASP A 341 -24.05 -5.69 3.95
N LEU A 342 -24.28 -7.00 4.06
CA LEU A 342 -23.61 -8.02 3.24
C LEU A 342 -24.36 -8.35 1.95
N GLY A 343 -25.66 -8.06 1.90
CA GLY A 343 -26.53 -8.48 0.81
C GLY A 343 -27.07 -9.91 0.96
N PRO A 344 -27.48 -10.55 -0.15
CA PRO A 344 -28.18 -11.84 -0.09
C PRO A 344 -27.31 -13.00 0.41
N LEU A 345 -27.78 -13.75 1.42
CA LEU A 345 -27.05 -14.85 2.07
C LEU A 345 -27.86 -16.15 2.10
N THR A 346 -27.18 -17.30 2.06
CA THR A 346 -27.84 -18.59 2.34
C THR A 346 -28.10 -18.78 3.83
N VAL A 347 -28.96 -19.73 4.17
CA VAL A 347 -29.28 -20.07 5.58
C VAL A 347 -28.03 -20.49 6.36
N GLU A 348 -27.13 -21.23 5.72
CA GLU A 348 -25.85 -21.69 6.30
C GLU A 348 -24.89 -20.53 6.53
N GLN A 349 -24.85 -19.59 5.58
CA GLN A 349 -24.05 -18.37 5.70
C GLN A 349 -24.56 -17.46 6.82
N VAL A 350 -25.88 -17.38 7.01
CA VAL A 350 -26.48 -16.67 8.12
C VAL A 350 -26.14 -17.34 9.46
N ALA A 351 -26.26 -18.67 9.56
CA ALA A 351 -25.96 -19.40 10.77
C ALA A 351 -24.52 -19.18 11.27
N ARG A 352 -23.54 -19.08 10.36
CA ARG A 352 -22.12 -18.79 10.69
C ARG A 352 -21.89 -17.39 11.29
N ARG A 353 -22.83 -16.46 11.08
CA ARG A 353 -22.72 -15.04 11.44
C ARG A 353 -23.62 -14.65 12.60
N LEU A 354 -24.42 -15.57 13.14
CA LEU A 354 -25.30 -15.35 14.28
C LEU A 354 -24.64 -15.75 15.60
N VAL A 355 -24.95 -14.99 16.66
CA VAL A 355 -24.65 -15.37 18.04
C VAL A 355 -25.75 -16.30 18.55
N PRO A 356 -25.41 -17.47 19.13
CA PRO A 356 -26.41 -18.34 19.72
C PRO A 356 -27.10 -17.66 20.93
N PRO A 357 -28.41 -17.88 21.13
CA PRO A 357 -29.23 -17.14 22.10
C PRO A 357 -28.73 -17.14 23.56
N ARG A 358 -27.96 -18.15 23.99
CA ARG A 358 -27.37 -18.17 25.34
C ARG A 358 -26.12 -17.29 25.48
N ALA A 359 -25.28 -17.20 24.45
CA ALA A 359 -24.11 -16.31 24.45
C ALA A 359 -24.53 -14.83 24.44
N ALA A 360 -25.61 -14.50 23.72
CA ALA A 360 -26.20 -13.15 23.76
C ALA A 360 -26.68 -12.75 25.17
N ARG A 361 -27.16 -13.71 25.98
CA ARG A 361 -27.63 -13.48 27.34
C ARG A 361 -26.49 -13.31 28.35
N LEU A 362 -25.39 -14.06 28.19
CA LEU A 362 -24.20 -13.92 29.02
C LEU A 362 -23.47 -12.58 28.77
N ASP A 363 -23.33 -12.18 27.50
CA ASP A 363 -22.76 -10.89 27.14
C ASP A 363 -23.58 -9.69 27.66
N ALA A 364 -24.91 -9.80 27.68
CA ALA A 364 -25.78 -8.76 28.22
C ALA A 364 -25.55 -8.58 29.73
N VAL A 365 -25.48 -9.68 30.48
CA VAL A 365 -25.17 -9.65 31.92
C VAL A 365 -23.77 -9.08 32.18
N SER A 366 -22.77 -9.46 31.37
CA SER A 366 -21.40 -8.93 31.48
C SER A 366 -21.31 -7.42 31.19
N ARG A 367 -22.12 -6.90 30.25
CA ARG A 367 -22.18 -5.46 29.94
C ARG A 367 -22.91 -4.66 31.03
N GLU A 368 -24.00 -5.18 31.58
CA GLU A 368 -24.69 -4.55 32.71
C GLU A 368 -23.77 -4.45 33.95
N THR A 369 -22.93 -5.46 34.20
CA THR A 369 -21.90 -5.39 35.25
C THR A 369 -20.74 -4.43 34.93
N ALA A 370 -20.46 -4.16 33.66
CA ALA A 370 -19.41 -3.22 33.24
C ALA A 370 -19.89 -1.75 33.24
N GLU A 371 -21.14 -1.49 32.85
CA GLU A 371 -21.77 -0.16 32.87
C GLU A 371 -22.12 0.30 34.30
N GLY A 372 -22.34 -0.63 35.24
CA GLY A 372 -22.46 -0.32 36.66
C GLY A 372 -21.15 0.09 37.35
N ALA A 373 -19.99 -0.08 36.70
CA ALA A 373 -18.67 0.19 37.27
C ALA A 373 -18.08 1.56 36.89
N THR A 374 -18.76 2.37 36.06
CA THR A 374 -18.35 3.74 35.74
C THR A 374 -18.97 4.76 36.72
N GLY A 375 -18.60 4.64 37.99
CA GLY A 375 -18.69 5.69 39.01
C GLY A 375 -17.31 5.86 39.64
N GLY A 376 -16.68 7.02 39.43
CA GLY A 376 -15.28 7.29 39.81
C GLY A 376 -14.96 7.24 41.31
N PRO A 377 -13.67 7.31 41.68
CA PRO A 377 -13.07 6.54 42.76
C PRO A 377 -13.25 7.14 44.17
N ALA A 378 -13.32 6.23 45.16
CA ALA A 378 -13.32 6.54 46.57
C ALA A 378 -12.02 7.23 47.03
N ARG A 379 -12.15 8.31 47.81
CA ARG A 379 -11.10 8.76 48.73
C ARG A 379 -11.25 8.01 50.04
N ALA A 380 -10.16 7.42 50.50
CA ALA A 380 -10.03 6.83 51.83
C ALA A 380 -10.14 7.92 52.91
N GLY A 381 -10.92 7.62 53.95
CA GLY A 381 -11.01 8.39 55.19
C GLY A 381 -11.77 7.56 56.22
N ASP A 382 -11.12 7.31 57.35
CA ASP A 382 -11.58 6.52 58.49
C ASP A 382 -13.00 6.83 58.97
N ALA A 383 -13.69 5.78 59.41
CA ALA A 383 -14.32 5.64 60.73
C ALA A 383 -15.75 5.06 60.73
N ALA A 384 -15.91 4.08 61.63
CA ALA A 384 -17.11 3.69 62.38
C ALA A 384 -18.23 2.89 61.67
N ALA A 385 -18.38 1.64 62.12
CA ALA A 385 -19.67 0.95 62.16
C ALA A 385 -20.67 1.74 63.04
N PRO A 386 -21.98 1.71 62.73
CA PRO A 386 -22.84 0.83 63.54
C PRO A 386 -24.05 0.20 62.82
N GLU A 387 -24.46 -0.94 63.38
CA GLU A 387 -25.81 -1.46 63.66
C GLU A 387 -26.98 -1.41 62.64
N ALA A 388 -27.64 -2.56 62.52
CA ALA A 388 -28.96 -2.80 61.93
C ALA A 388 -30.08 -1.97 62.59
N PRO A 389 -31.28 -1.88 61.97
CA PRO A 389 -32.33 -2.82 62.40
C PRO A 389 -33.36 -3.23 61.33
N CYS A 390 -33.95 -4.42 61.49
CA CYS A 390 -35.28 -4.75 60.95
C CYS A 390 -36.37 -4.40 62.00
N PRO A 391 -37.59 -4.06 61.55
CA PRO A 391 -38.78 -4.84 61.93
C PRO A 391 -39.75 -5.06 60.74
N ARG A 392 -40.34 -6.27 60.53
CA ARG A 392 -41.61 -6.84 61.09
C ARG A 392 -42.84 -5.94 60.85
N SER A 393 -43.93 -6.42 60.24
CA SER A 393 -44.91 -7.31 60.90
C SER A 393 -45.83 -8.13 59.95
N ALA A 394 -46.33 -9.25 60.52
CA ALA A 394 -47.22 -10.31 60.00
C ALA A 394 -48.73 -9.91 59.90
N PRO A 395 -49.70 -10.85 59.71
CA PRO A 395 -50.15 -11.87 60.71
C PRO A 395 -50.28 -13.32 60.14
N SER A 396 -49.92 -14.37 60.91
CA SER A 396 -50.77 -15.29 61.75
C SER A 396 -51.54 -16.34 60.92
N SER A 397 -51.57 -17.66 61.16
CA SER A 397 -51.26 -18.52 62.33
C SER A 397 -51.38 -20.02 61.98
N ARG A 398 -50.62 -20.89 62.70
CA ARG A 398 -51.00 -22.25 63.26
C ARG A 398 -51.29 -23.39 62.25
N LEU A 399 -50.87 -24.67 62.38
CA LEU A 399 -50.43 -25.62 63.44
C LEU A 399 -49.43 -26.64 62.81
N SER A 400 -48.30 -27.04 63.42
CA SER A 400 -48.07 -28.15 64.38
C SER A 400 -48.54 -29.55 63.95
N GLY A 401 -47.62 -30.54 63.91
CA GLY A 401 -47.95 -31.97 63.91
C GLY A 401 -46.91 -32.96 63.35
N ALA A 402 -46.02 -33.46 64.22
CA ALA A 402 -45.61 -34.87 64.39
C ALA A 402 -45.06 -35.74 63.21
N PHE A 403 -43.81 -36.20 63.36
CA PHE A 403 -43.30 -37.55 62.97
C PHE A 403 -44.02 -38.66 63.80
N PRO A 404 -43.93 -40.01 63.55
CA PRO A 404 -42.81 -40.78 62.94
C PRO A 404 -43.15 -42.10 62.16
N SER A 405 -42.09 -42.78 61.66
CA SER A 405 -41.91 -44.26 61.48
C SER A 405 -42.84 -45.03 60.52
N ASP A 406 -42.53 -46.17 59.90
CA ASP A 406 -41.42 -47.11 59.94
C ASP A 406 -41.48 -48.04 58.70
N ALA A 407 -40.38 -48.73 58.45
CA ALA A 407 -40.11 -49.93 57.63
C ALA A 407 -41.20 -50.65 56.78
N GLY A 408 -40.78 -51.14 55.59
CA GLY A 408 -41.48 -52.23 54.88
C GLY A 408 -40.86 -52.58 53.53
N ALA A 409 -40.00 -53.60 53.51
CA ALA A 409 -39.32 -54.14 52.33
C ALA A 409 -40.26 -54.97 51.42
N ALA A 410 -40.05 -54.94 50.09
CA ALA A 410 -40.37 -56.04 49.18
C ALA A 410 -39.60 -55.94 47.84
N SER A 411 -38.70 -56.93 47.63
CA SER A 411 -38.15 -57.43 46.37
C SER A 411 -39.28 -57.82 45.40
N CYS A 412 -39.20 -57.77 44.06
CA CYS A 412 -38.44 -58.69 43.18
C CYS A 412 -38.41 -58.22 41.71
N ARG A 413 -37.21 -58.30 41.09
CA ARG A 413 -36.82 -58.85 39.76
C ARG A 413 -37.91 -59.07 38.69
N GLY A 414 -37.75 -58.74 37.41
CA GLY A 414 -36.62 -58.24 36.61
C GLY A 414 -36.97 -58.35 35.12
N ALA A 415 -36.36 -57.53 34.26
CA ALA A 415 -36.19 -57.76 32.82
C ALA A 415 -35.22 -56.69 32.26
N ASP A 416 -34.03 -57.15 31.87
CA ASP A 416 -33.19 -56.71 30.75
C ASP A 416 -33.30 -55.26 30.23
N GLY A 417 -32.22 -54.50 30.39
CA GLY A 417 -32.03 -53.21 29.73
C GLY A 417 -30.66 -52.62 30.06
N GLU A 418 -29.84 -52.45 29.03
CA GLU A 418 -28.49 -51.88 29.07
C GLU A 418 -28.34 -50.69 30.02
N ALA A 419 -27.23 -50.69 30.75
CA ALA A 419 -26.85 -49.64 31.68
C ALA A 419 -26.84 -48.27 30.99
N ALA A 420 -27.78 -47.43 31.40
CA ALA A 420 -27.78 -45.99 31.16
C ALA A 420 -26.43 -45.42 31.65
N GLY A 421 -25.58 -45.06 30.69
CA GLY A 421 -24.33 -44.35 30.96
C GLY A 421 -24.60 -43.09 31.78
N ALA A 422 -23.69 -42.79 32.70
CA ALA A 422 -23.71 -41.59 33.53
C ALA A 422 -24.10 -40.38 32.67
N PRO A 423 -25.02 -39.53 33.16
CA PRO A 423 -25.59 -38.50 32.31
C PRO A 423 -24.44 -37.54 31.94
N PRO A 424 -24.21 -37.25 30.65
CA PRO A 424 -22.97 -36.62 30.17
C PRO A 424 -22.64 -35.36 30.98
N ASP A 425 -21.37 -35.08 31.21
CA ASP A 425 -20.91 -33.90 31.96
C ASP A 425 -21.73 -32.65 31.56
N PRO A 426 -22.24 -31.83 32.50
CA PRO A 426 -22.94 -30.60 32.17
C PRO A 426 -22.20 -29.74 31.13
N ALA A 427 -20.86 -29.76 31.08
CA ALA A 427 -20.06 -29.10 30.05
C ALA A 427 -20.21 -29.74 28.65
N VAL A 428 -20.35 -31.07 28.57
CA VAL A 428 -20.57 -31.81 27.32
C VAL A 428 -22.01 -31.66 26.82
N ARG A 429 -23.00 -31.64 27.73
CA ARG A 429 -24.39 -31.29 27.40
C ARG A 429 -24.52 -29.82 26.97
N GLN A 430 -23.75 -28.93 27.59
CA GLN A 430 -23.66 -27.52 27.25
C GLN A 430 -23.06 -27.33 25.85
N ALA A 431 -21.96 -28.00 25.51
CA ALA A 431 -21.35 -27.95 24.19
C ALA A 431 -22.27 -28.53 23.10
N ALA A 432 -22.98 -29.63 23.37
CA ALA A 432 -23.95 -30.22 22.45
C ALA A 432 -25.20 -29.33 22.25
N PHE A 433 -25.65 -28.61 23.28
CA PHE A 433 -26.76 -27.65 23.19
C PHE A 433 -26.36 -26.32 22.53
N GLU A 434 -25.15 -25.82 22.80
CA GLU A 434 -24.58 -24.64 22.13
C GLU A 434 -24.35 -24.89 20.64
N ALA A 435 -23.92 -26.11 20.27
CA ALA A 435 -23.85 -26.55 18.88
C ALA A 435 -25.24 -26.65 18.22
N ALA A 436 -26.30 -26.97 18.99
CA ALA A 436 -27.68 -27.02 18.50
C ALA A 436 -28.32 -25.63 18.29
N CYS A 437 -27.86 -24.59 19.01
CA CYS A 437 -28.47 -23.25 18.98
C CYS A 437 -27.86 -22.27 17.96
N ALA A 438 -26.80 -22.66 17.24
CA ALA A 438 -26.27 -21.96 16.06
C ALA A 438 -26.47 -22.79 14.77
N THR A 439 -27.57 -23.53 14.70
CA THR A 439 -27.88 -24.41 13.57
C THR A 439 -28.58 -23.64 12.43
N PRO A 440 -28.47 -24.12 11.18
CA PRO A 440 -29.24 -23.59 10.05
C PRO A 440 -30.75 -23.50 10.32
N GLY A 441 -31.31 -24.40 11.15
CA GLY A 441 -32.72 -24.34 11.54
C GLY A 441 -33.11 -23.08 12.33
N PHE A 442 -32.26 -22.62 13.25
CA PHE A 442 -32.49 -21.37 13.99
C PHE A 442 -32.38 -20.13 13.08
N ALA A 443 -31.38 -20.11 12.20
CA ALA A 443 -31.24 -19.07 11.19
C ALA A 443 -32.48 -19.00 10.28
N HIS A 444 -32.98 -20.16 9.82
CA HIS A 444 -34.17 -20.23 8.99
C HIS A 444 -35.42 -19.71 9.71
N ALA A 445 -35.60 -20.04 10.99
CA ALA A 445 -36.72 -19.55 11.78
C ALA A 445 -36.74 -18.01 11.88
N LEU A 446 -35.59 -17.38 12.17
CA LEU A 446 -35.48 -15.91 12.21
C LEU A 446 -35.71 -15.26 10.84
N LEU A 447 -35.26 -15.91 9.75
CA LEU A 447 -35.52 -15.45 8.39
C LEU A 447 -37.01 -15.48 8.04
N ARG A 448 -37.74 -16.52 8.48
CA ARG A 448 -39.20 -16.61 8.34
C ARG A 448 -39.94 -15.56 9.16
N GLU A 449 -39.44 -15.23 10.35
CA GLU A 449 -39.98 -14.10 11.13
C GLU A 449 -39.81 -12.76 10.37
N LEU A 450 -38.63 -12.51 9.80
CA LEU A 450 -38.38 -11.31 8.99
C LEU A 450 -39.22 -11.27 7.70
N GLU A 451 -39.54 -12.43 7.12
CA GLU A 451 -40.48 -12.55 5.99
C GLU A 451 -41.90 -12.16 6.41
N GLY A 452 -42.37 -12.66 7.55
CA GLY A 452 -43.66 -12.30 8.12
C GLY A 452 -43.77 -10.79 8.42
N GLU A 453 -42.67 -10.16 8.84
CA GLU A 453 -42.54 -8.71 9.03
C GLU A 453 -42.35 -7.92 7.73
N ARG A 454 -42.25 -8.58 6.55
CA ARG A 454 -41.98 -7.97 5.25
C ARG A 454 -40.64 -7.20 5.19
N ARG A 455 -39.61 -7.73 5.84
CA ARG A 455 -38.25 -7.14 5.92
C ARG A 455 -37.20 -7.94 5.15
N ALA A 456 -37.44 -9.22 4.90
CA ALA A 456 -36.59 -10.08 4.09
C ALA A 456 -37.45 -11.04 3.24
N TYR A 457 -36.89 -11.56 2.15
CA TYR A 457 -37.57 -12.53 1.29
C TYR A 457 -36.57 -13.52 0.67
N PRO A 458 -37.00 -14.76 0.36
CA PRO A 458 -36.18 -15.70 -0.38
C PRO A 458 -36.10 -15.28 -1.86
N ALA A 459 -34.89 -15.33 -2.41
CA ALA A 459 -34.55 -14.93 -3.76
C ALA A 459 -33.65 -16.01 -4.40
N LEU A 460 -33.92 -16.35 -5.65
CA LEU A 460 -33.08 -17.29 -6.40
C LEU A 460 -31.99 -16.52 -7.14
N ILE A 461 -30.74 -16.65 -6.71
CA ILE A 461 -29.59 -15.93 -7.28
C ILE A 461 -28.56 -16.96 -7.74
N GLY A 462 -28.25 -16.99 -9.04
CA GLY A 462 -27.32 -17.97 -9.61
C GLY A 462 -27.75 -19.42 -9.40
N GLY A 463 -29.06 -19.69 -9.32
CA GLY A 463 -29.61 -21.03 -9.06
C GLY A 463 -29.58 -21.49 -7.60
N VAL A 464 -29.13 -20.63 -6.67
CA VAL A 464 -29.11 -20.92 -5.22
C VAL A 464 -30.13 -20.04 -4.50
N GLU A 465 -30.91 -20.63 -3.61
CA GLU A 465 -31.82 -19.88 -2.75
C GLU A 465 -31.02 -19.07 -1.71
N ARG A 466 -31.19 -17.76 -1.74
CA ARG A 466 -30.57 -16.80 -0.82
C ARG A 466 -31.64 -15.88 -0.26
N TRP A 467 -31.43 -15.41 0.96
CA TRP A 467 -32.33 -14.47 1.61
C TRP A 467 -31.83 -13.05 1.40
N ALA A 468 -32.68 -12.18 0.86
CA ALA A 468 -32.36 -10.79 0.58
C ALA A 468 -33.19 -9.85 1.47
N ALA A 469 -32.63 -8.68 1.79
CA ALA A 469 -33.38 -7.63 2.47
C ALA A 469 -34.44 -7.03 1.53
N ALA A 470 -35.58 -6.62 2.07
CA ALA A 470 -36.67 -6.01 1.31
C ALA A 470 -36.21 -4.77 0.52
N GLY A 471 -35.32 -3.97 1.11
CA GLY A 471 -34.75 -2.75 0.49
C GLY A 471 -33.88 -2.98 -0.74
N ASP A 472 -33.48 -4.23 -1.01
CA ASP A 472 -32.69 -4.59 -2.20
C ASP A 472 -33.53 -5.11 -3.37
N ALA A 473 -34.85 -5.31 -3.17
CA ALA A 473 -35.68 -5.98 -4.16
C ALA A 473 -35.65 -5.31 -5.55
N TRP A 474 -35.75 -3.99 -5.62
CA TRP A 474 -35.63 -3.26 -6.87
C TRP A 474 -34.23 -3.43 -7.49
N ARG A 475 -33.14 -3.27 -6.71
CA ARG A 475 -31.77 -3.38 -7.23
C ARG A 475 -31.47 -4.78 -7.77
N LEU A 476 -31.90 -5.82 -7.06
CA LEU A 476 -31.71 -7.22 -7.47
C LEU A 476 -32.55 -7.57 -8.70
N ARG A 477 -33.76 -7.03 -8.81
CA ARG A 477 -34.59 -7.21 -10.01
C ARG A 477 -33.96 -6.52 -11.22
N GLU A 478 -33.57 -5.25 -11.10
CA GLU A 478 -33.02 -4.48 -12.22
C GLU A 478 -31.63 -4.97 -12.63
N ALA A 479 -30.76 -5.34 -11.69
CA ALA A 479 -29.39 -5.77 -12.00
C ALA A 479 -29.30 -7.26 -12.39
N LEU A 480 -30.07 -8.14 -11.75
CA LEU A 480 -29.91 -9.60 -11.84
C LEU A 480 -31.15 -10.31 -12.41
N GLY A 481 -32.25 -9.61 -12.67
CA GLY A 481 -33.51 -10.21 -13.12
C GLY A 481 -34.19 -11.09 -12.05
N VAL A 482 -33.82 -10.92 -10.78
CA VAL A 482 -34.33 -11.74 -9.68
C VAL A 482 -35.80 -11.42 -9.42
N SER A 483 -36.63 -12.46 -9.35
CA SER A 483 -38.04 -12.31 -8.97
C SER A 483 -38.14 -11.90 -7.50
N ALA A 484 -38.87 -10.82 -7.23
CA ALA A 484 -39.11 -10.31 -5.89
C ALA A 484 -40.62 -10.08 -5.67
N PRO A 485 -41.13 -10.26 -4.44
CA PRO A 485 -42.53 -10.00 -4.13
C PRO A 485 -42.91 -8.53 -4.36
N ASP A 486 -44.17 -8.28 -4.77
CA ASP A 486 -44.69 -6.92 -5.00
C ASP A 486 -44.52 -6.00 -3.79
N TRP A 487 -44.70 -6.55 -2.58
CA TRP A 487 -44.54 -5.79 -1.35
C TRP A 487 -43.09 -5.33 -1.11
N ALA A 488 -42.09 -6.06 -1.60
CA ALA A 488 -40.68 -5.73 -1.45
C ALA A 488 -40.25 -4.72 -2.51
N LEU A 489 -40.76 -4.86 -3.74
CA LEU A 489 -40.56 -3.91 -4.83
C LEU A 489 -41.16 -2.54 -4.49
N ALA A 490 -42.37 -2.51 -3.91
CA ALA A 490 -43.00 -1.27 -3.48
C ALA A 490 -42.20 -0.51 -2.40
N GLN A 491 -41.44 -1.22 -1.55
CA GLN A 491 -40.61 -0.63 -0.50
C GLN A 491 -39.22 -0.19 -0.97
N SER A 492 -38.73 -0.74 -2.08
CA SER A 492 -37.35 -0.55 -2.54
C SER A 492 -37.23 0.25 -3.84
N ALA A 493 -38.33 0.45 -4.57
CA ALA A 493 -38.33 1.27 -5.76
C ALA A 493 -37.85 2.69 -5.42
N PRO A 494 -36.92 3.27 -6.22
CA PRO A 494 -36.55 4.66 -6.05
C PRO A 494 -37.82 5.51 -6.14
N LEU A 495 -37.95 6.48 -5.24
CA LEU A 495 -39.04 7.46 -5.28
C LEU A 495 -39.03 8.11 -6.66
N ALA A 496 -39.91 7.65 -7.56
CA ALA A 496 -40.08 8.25 -8.86
C ALA A 496 -40.40 9.73 -8.64
N ALA A 497 -39.74 10.60 -9.39
CA ALA A 497 -40.02 12.03 -9.48
C ALA A 497 -41.50 12.26 -9.84
N GLY A 498 -42.36 12.26 -8.82
CA GLY A 498 -43.80 12.34 -8.91
C GLY A 498 -44.30 13.75 -8.60
N ALA A 499 -43.72 14.77 -9.21
CA ALA A 499 -44.31 16.11 -9.26
C ALA A 499 -44.36 16.57 -10.73
N PRO A 500 -45.51 17.03 -11.25
CA PRO A 500 -45.59 17.58 -12.59
C PRO A 500 -44.85 18.94 -12.60
N GLY A 501 -43.65 18.95 -13.16
CA GLY A 501 -42.82 20.15 -13.35
C GLY A 501 -41.69 19.84 -14.34
N PRO A 502 -41.16 20.85 -15.05
CA PRO A 502 -40.10 20.63 -16.04
C PRO A 502 -38.88 20.01 -15.34
N ALA A 503 -38.31 18.99 -15.98
CA ALA A 503 -37.21 18.19 -15.46
C ALA A 503 -36.08 19.08 -14.92
N PRO A 504 -35.64 18.90 -13.66
CA PRO A 504 -34.43 19.56 -13.20
C PRO A 504 -33.25 19.03 -14.01
N ALA A 505 -32.34 19.94 -14.38
CA ALA A 505 -31.12 19.64 -15.11
C ALA A 505 -30.35 18.48 -14.44
N ALA A 506 -29.81 17.60 -15.29
CA ALA A 506 -29.07 16.40 -14.91
C ALA A 506 -28.08 16.68 -13.75
N SER A 507 -28.42 16.17 -12.57
CA SER A 507 -27.52 15.99 -11.43
C SER A 507 -26.61 14.78 -11.69
N PRO A 508 -25.43 14.67 -11.05
CA PRO A 508 -24.38 13.76 -11.49
C PRO A 508 -24.84 12.30 -11.46
N ALA A 509 -24.32 11.52 -12.41
CA ALA A 509 -24.75 10.17 -12.79
C ALA A 509 -25.29 9.33 -11.63
N VAL A 510 -26.56 8.92 -11.76
CA VAL A 510 -27.19 7.93 -10.86
C VAL A 510 -26.39 6.62 -10.99
N GLU A 511 -25.82 6.15 -9.88
CA GLU A 511 -25.08 4.88 -9.81
C GLU A 511 -25.96 3.74 -10.35
N SER A 512 -25.42 2.96 -11.30
CA SER A 512 -26.12 1.80 -11.86
C SER A 512 -26.48 0.81 -10.73
N PRO A 513 -27.65 0.15 -10.77
CA PRO A 513 -28.02 -0.85 -9.77
C PRO A 513 -26.98 -1.97 -9.61
N LEU A 514 -26.31 -2.36 -10.71
CA LEU A 514 -25.24 -3.34 -10.69
C LEU A 514 -23.98 -2.78 -10.02
N ASP A 515 -23.59 -1.54 -10.34
CA ASP A 515 -22.44 -0.87 -9.73
C ASP A 515 -22.62 -0.75 -8.20
N ALA A 516 -23.84 -0.46 -7.74
CA ALA A 516 -24.17 -0.41 -6.32
C ALA A 516 -24.03 -1.78 -5.62
N LEU A 517 -24.40 -2.88 -6.29
CA LEU A 517 -24.24 -4.24 -5.76
C LEU A 517 -22.76 -4.65 -5.72
N VAL A 518 -22.01 -4.36 -6.78
CA VAL A 518 -20.55 -4.63 -6.86
C VAL A 518 -19.81 -3.80 -5.81
N ALA A 519 -20.15 -2.52 -5.65
CA ALA A 519 -19.56 -1.66 -4.63
C ALA A 519 -19.85 -2.16 -3.21
N ARG A 520 -21.04 -2.69 -2.95
CA ARG A 520 -21.34 -3.33 -1.65
C ARG A 520 -20.52 -4.60 -1.44
N PHE A 521 -20.39 -5.44 -2.46
CA PHE A 521 -19.54 -6.62 -2.40
C PHE A 521 -18.09 -6.24 -2.08
N ALA A 522 -17.55 -5.21 -2.75
CA ALA A 522 -16.19 -4.76 -2.54
C ALA A 522 -15.93 -4.24 -1.12
N ARG A 523 -16.87 -3.50 -0.52
CA ARG A 523 -16.75 -3.01 0.88
C ARG A 523 -16.73 -4.13 1.93
N THR A 524 -17.11 -5.35 1.56
CA THR A 524 -17.26 -6.48 2.49
C THR A 524 -16.25 -7.59 2.24
N ASN A 525 -15.44 -7.50 1.17
CA ASN A 525 -14.44 -8.50 0.81
C ASN A 525 -13.05 -7.87 0.70
N VAL A 526 -12.03 -8.67 1.01
CA VAL A 526 -10.63 -8.28 0.85
C VAL A 526 -10.03 -9.04 -0.33
N ALA A 527 -9.25 -8.37 -1.17
CA ALA A 527 -8.46 -8.97 -2.25
C ALA A 527 -9.23 -10.02 -3.09
N PHE A 528 -10.34 -9.58 -3.70
CA PHE A 528 -11.25 -10.45 -4.45
C PHE A 528 -10.98 -10.41 -5.95
N ALA A 529 -11.28 -11.49 -6.66
CA ALA A 529 -11.20 -11.56 -8.12
C ALA A 529 -12.58 -11.29 -8.77
N GLU A 530 -12.60 -11.11 -10.09
CA GLU A 530 -13.86 -10.89 -10.84
C GLU A 530 -14.79 -12.10 -10.71
N GLU A 531 -14.22 -13.31 -10.66
CA GLU A 531 -14.94 -14.56 -10.49
C GLU A 531 -15.66 -14.64 -9.13
N ASP A 532 -15.09 -14.05 -8.08
CA ASP A 532 -15.69 -14.04 -6.74
C ASP A 532 -16.97 -13.20 -6.72
N VAL A 533 -16.93 -12.03 -7.38
CA VAL A 533 -18.10 -11.15 -7.54
C VAL A 533 -19.16 -11.82 -8.42
N ALA A 534 -18.73 -12.44 -9.52
CA ALA A 534 -19.61 -13.14 -10.45
C ALA A 534 -20.35 -14.29 -9.75
N ALA A 535 -19.63 -15.11 -8.97
CA ALA A 535 -20.21 -16.20 -8.17
C ALA A 535 -21.13 -15.67 -7.06
N ALA A 536 -20.80 -14.53 -6.45
CA ALA A 536 -21.63 -13.91 -5.43
C ALA A 536 -22.94 -13.34 -6.02
N LEU A 537 -22.91 -12.76 -7.21
CA LEU A 537 -24.10 -12.18 -7.85
C LEU A 537 -24.84 -13.15 -8.79
N GLY A 538 -24.28 -14.33 -9.06
CA GLY A 538 -24.86 -15.29 -10.00
C GLY A 538 -24.76 -14.82 -11.46
N LEU A 539 -23.73 -14.04 -11.78
CA LEU A 539 -23.47 -13.47 -13.10
C LEU A 539 -22.33 -14.23 -13.81
N GLY A 540 -22.21 -14.07 -15.13
CA GLY A 540 -21.00 -14.45 -15.84
C GLY A 540 -19.86 -13.45 -15.55
N PRO A 541 -18.59 -13.89 -15.43
CA PRO A 541 -17.45 -13.00 -15.15
C PRO A 541 -17.35 -11.80 -16.11
N ALA A 542 -17.69 -12.01 -17.38
CA ALA A 542 -17.68 -10.97 -18.41
C ALA A 542 -18.60 -9.76 -18.13
N LEU A 543 -19.65 -9.93 -17.30
CA LEU A 543 -20.58 -8.85 -16.94
C LEU A 543 -20.08 -7.99 -15.77
N VAL A 544 -19.01 -8.41 -15.10
CA VAL A 544 -18.49 -7.77 -13.88
C VAL A 544 -17.35 -6.80 -14.18
N GLY A 545 -16.57 -7.07 -15.24
CA GLY A 545 -15.39 -6.25 -15.59
C GLY A 545 -15.72 -4.77 -15.82
N GLU A 546 -16.82 -4.46 -16.50
CA GLU A 546 -17.22 -3.07 -16.79
C GLU A 546 -17.63 -2.28 -15.52
N PRO A 547 -18.50 -2.80 -14.61
CA PRO A 547 -18.72 -2.21 -13.28
C PRO A 547 -17.46 -2.02 -12.45
N LEU A 548 -16.55 -3.00 -12.42
CA LEU A 548 -15.29 -2.90 -11.68
C LEU A 548 -14.41 -1.77 -12.25
N GLY A 549 -14.31 -1.68 -13.58
CA GLY A 549 -13.59 -0.61 -14.28
C GLY A 549 -14.16 0.77 -13.97
N ARG A 550 -15.50 0.95 -13.97
CA ARG A 550 -16.14 2.21 -13.59
C ARG A 550 -15.87 2.61 -12.14
N LEU A 551 -15.96 1.66 -11.21
CA LEU A 551 -15.71 1.91 -9.80
C LEU A 551 -14.23 2.22 -9.52
N ALA A 552 -13.32 1.60 -10.27
CA ALA A 552 -11.89 1.92 -10.23
C ALA A 552 -11.60 3.32 -10.78
N ALA A 553 -12.19 3.69 -11.93
CA ALA A 553 -12.08 5.05 -12.48
C ALA A 553 -12.65 6.12 -11.53
N ALA A 554 -13.64 5.77 -10.71
CA ALA A 554 -14.18 6.63 -9.65
C ALA A 554 -13.33 6.64 -8.36
N GLY A 555 -12.18 5.98 -8.32
CA GLY A 555 -11.27 5.91 -7.17
C GLY A 555 -11.79 5.08 -5.99
N ARG A 556 -12.84 4.28 -6.18
CA ARG A 556 -13.46 3.46 -5.12
C ARG A 556 -12.85 2.07 -5.01
N LEU A 557 -12.25 1.57 -6.09
CA LEU A 557 -11.54 0.29 -6.14
C LEU A 557 -10.11 0.49 -6.60
N THR A 558 -9.21 -0.31 -6.04
CA THR A 558 -7.81 -0.39 -6.43
C THR A 558 -7.50 -1.79 -6.93
N ARG A 559 -6.71 -1.90 -7.99
CA ARG A 559 -6.23 -3.18 -8.53
C ARG A 559 -4.94 -3.59 -7.83
N LEU A 560 -4.88 -4.79 -7.27
CA LEU A 560 -3.73 -5.30 -6.50
C LEU A 560 -2.71 -6.08 -7.35
N GLY A 561 -3.02 -6.32 -8.63
CA GLY A 561 -2.26 -7.20 -9.53
C GLY A 561 -3.05 -8.48 -9.84
N ARG A 562 -2.63 -9.24 -10.87
CA ARG A 562 -3.22 -10.54 -11.30
C ARG A 562 -4.76 -10.61 -11.42
N GLY A 563 -5.44 -9.48 -11.63
CA GLY A 563 -6.91 -9.43 -11.73
C GLY A 563 -7.65 -9.39 -10.38
N ARG A 564 -6.95 -9.13 -9.27
CA ARG A 564 -7.57 -8.88 -7.96
C ARG A 564 -7.83 -7.41 -7.70
N TRP A 565 -8.89 -7.17 -6.94
CA TRP A 565 -9.44 -5.88 -6.60
C TRP A 565 -9.62 -5.75 -5.08
N VAL A 566 -9.55 -4.53 -4.59
CA VAL A 566 -9.87 -4.17 -3.21
C VAL A 566 -10.56 -2.81 -3.18
N ASP A 567 -11.48 -2.62 -2.24
CA ASP A 567 -12.07 -1.30 -1.99
C ASP A 567 -11.04 -0.37 -1.33
N SER A 568 -10.97 0.89 -1.76
CA SER A 568 -9.97 1.85 -1.28
C SER A 568 -10.06 2.09 0.24
N GLY A 569 -11.26 2.03 0.82
CA GLY A 569 -11.44 2.16 2.27
C GLY A 569 -11.08 0.90 3.04
N VAL A 570 -11.19 -0.27 2.41
CA VAL A 570 -10.72 -1.55 2.97
C VAL A 570 -9.21 -1.63 2.91
N LEU A 571 -8.58 -1.14 1.83
CA LEU A 571 -7.13 -1.11 1.68
C LEU A 571 -6.46 -0.30 2.80
N GLY A 572 -7.06 0.81 3.25
CA GLY A 572 -6.52 1.58 4.39
C GLY A 572 -6.59 0.88 5.76
N ARG A 573 -7.23 -0.30 5.85
CA ARG A 573 -7.28 -1.13 7.07
C ARG A 573 -6.31 -2.30 7.03
N LEU A 574 -5.73 -2.59 5.87
CA LEU A 574 -4.69 -3.60 5.65
C LEU A 574 -3.32 -2.93 5.80
#